data_AF-H3SBN1-F1
#
_entry.id   AF-H3SBN1-F1
#
_cell.length_a   1.000
_cell.length_b   1.000
_cell.length_c   1.000
_cell.angle_alpha   90.00
_cell.angle_beta   90.00
_cell.angle_gamma   90.00
#
_symmetry.space_group_name_H-M   'P 1'
#
loop_
_entity.id
_entity.type
_entity.pdbx_description
1 polymer ?
#
loop_
_entity_poly.entity_id
_entity_poly.type
_entity_poly.pdbx_seq_one_letter_code
_entity_poly.pdbx_strand_id
1 'polypeptide(L)'
;MQRLELGGGVRLYTDHAAGYRQWRRYAASQRPEAAEAPPGVVVLWLQAPDAARLPDAGAGIGSAGGGRIVLNRHAGPWSGPAMRERLRLWGLPVLDRAAWDAEPGSELSGAGFVRTLCFWVSQLEAVAAAQCFQAPSGGYFYRPLDDWKRPPYLRLARLAVRAVYALGLDTGAVTLRCCPGADEADAPAGVLEEPRPGDAIERVEPVPAPLPAWVLESYAASWAKAAAEQQSARARRDPLLMGLDAELVLHDARRRKLIAASRYLPRGGRAGCDAVRIGGRVRFPLMELRPDPAPDPAQLVRNIAAAMAEARRCLEAAEDGAALEWLAGGRPLGRFPLGGHIHLSGLPLTSELVRVLDTYVALPVAALEDPSGAPRRPRYGTFGDVRLQEHGGAGGFEYRTLPSFLFSPELAREVLALMNAAVRHRHRLKRRDSLRDPVIRAYHDGRLTEELRPIARAAVQGLLAALEYEAVSAGDGTGREREQALIRSFARRIDSGWRWNERADIRQAWALRKESAAKT
;
A
#
# COMPACT_ATOMS: atom_id res chain seq x y z
N MET A 1 -32.51 3.19 4.13
CA MET A 1 -31.29 2.72 4.82
C MET A 1 -31.67 2.19 6.19
N GLN A 2 -31.23 0.99 6.56
CA GLN A 2 -31.60 0.34 7.83
C GLN A 2 -30.47 0.50 8.84
N ARG A 3 -30.79 0.69 10.14
CA ARG A 3 -29.83 0.90 11.25
C ARG A 3 -29.74 -0.34 12.15
N LEU A 4 -28.53 -0.66 12.59
CA LEU A 4 -28.23 -1.67 13.60
C LEU A 4 -27.19 -1.15 14.59
N GLU A 5 -27.40 -1.41 15.87
CA GLU A 5 -26.37 -1.27 16.90
C GLU A 5 -25.60 -2.58 16.98
N LEU A 6 -24.29 -2.52 16.79
CA LEU A 6 -23.37 -3.62 17.00
C LEU A 6 -22.62 -3.36 18.33
N GLY A 7 -22.20 -4.43 19.01
CA GLY A 7 -21.34 -4.31 20.20
C GLY A 7 -20.09 -3.45 19.95
N GLY A 8 -19.53 -2.88 21.02
CA GLY A 8 -18.34 -2.02 20.92
C GLY A 8 -18.60 -0.61 20.37
N GLY A 9 -19.85 -0.13 20.44
CA GLY A 9 -20.22 1.22 20.01
C GLY A 9 -20.26 1.40 18.48
N VAL A 10 -20.46 0.34 17.70
CA VAL A 10 -20.52 0.44 16.23
C VAL A 10 -21.97 0.51 15.76
N ARG A 11 -22.30 1.55 14.99
CA ARG A 11 -23.61 1.76 14.37
C ARG A 11 -23.55 1.47 12.88
N LEU A 12 -24.07 0.32 12.47
CA LEU A 12 -24.11 -0.06 11.06
C LEU A 12 -25.38 0.48 10.40
N TYR A 13 -25.20 1.16 9.27
CA TYR A 13 -26.26 1.50 8.36
C TYR A 13 -25.99 0.83 7.02
N THR A 14 -26.98 0.14 6.48
CA THR A 14 -26.87 -0.52 5.19
C THR A 14 -28.15 -0.41 4.37
N ASP A 15 -27.99 -0.38 3.06
CA ASP A 15 -29.05 -0.53 2.06
C ASP A 15 -29.20 -2.00 1.59
N HIS A 16 -28.28 -2.88 1.99
CA HIS A 16 -28.25 -4.26 1.55
C HIS A 16 -29.19 -5.14 2.38
N ALA A 17 -30.32 -5.55 1.81
CA ALA A 17 -31.35 -6.32 2.52
C ALA A 17 -30.84 -7.66 3.09
N ALA A 18 -30.00 -8.40 2.35
CA ALA A 18 -29.45 -9.67 2.83
C ALA A 18 -28.41 -9.45 3.94
N GLY A 19 -27.57 -8.44 3.78
CA GLY A 19 -26.58 -8.01 4.78
C GLY A 19 -27.25 -7.55 6.08
N TYR A 20 -28.32 -6.77 5.97
CA TYR A 20 -29.11 -6.36 7.13
C TYR A 20 -29.69 -7.54 7.90
N ARG A 21 -30.28 -8.53 7.21
CA ARG A 21 -30.89 -9.69 7.88
C ARG A 21 -29.87 -10.47 8.72
N GLN A 22 -28.66 -10.69 8.22
CA GLN A 22 -27.62 -11.39 8.98
C GLN A 22 -27.10 -10.55 10.15
N TRP A 23 -26.80 -9.27 9.92
CA TRP A 23 -26.29 -8.37 10.96
C TRP A 23 -27.34 -8.16 12.06
N ARG A 24 -28.63 -8.16 11.74
CA ARG A 24 -29.71 -8.11 12.73
C ARG A 24 -29.73 -9.35 13.61
N ARG A 25 -29.55 -10.54 13.04
CA ARG A 25 -29.47 -11.80 13.82
C ARG A 25 -28.25 -11.79 14.74
N TYR A 26 -27.11 -11.33 14.23
CA TYR A 26 -25.89 -11.17 15.02
C TYR A 26 -26.08 -10.16 16.17
N ALA A 27 -26.61 -8.97 15.89
CA ALA A 27 -26.89 -7.96 16.91
C ALA A 27 -27.85 -8.49 17.99
N ALA A 28 -28.86 -9.29 17.63
CA ALA A 28 -29.76 -9.91 18.58
C ALA A 28 -29.10 -11.00 19.45
N SER A 29 -28.03 -11.63 18.97
CA SER A 29 -27.26 -12.64 19.72
C SER A 29 -26.26 -12.03 20.71
N GLN A 30 -25.86 -10.78 20.48
CA GLN A 30 -25.00 -10.03 21.41
C GLN A 30 -25.89 -9.49 22.54
N ARG A 31 -25.67 -9.93 23.79
CA ARG A 31 -26.42 -9.40 24.94
C ARG A 31 -26.18 -7.88 25.03
N PRO A 32 -27.21 -7.05 25.25
CA PRO A 32 -27.02 -5.63 25.48
C PRO A 32 -26.41 -5.44 26.87
N GLU A 33 -25.08 -5.45 26.98
CA GLU A 33 -24.46 -4.80 28.12
C GLU A 33 -24.62 -3.29 27.90
N ALA A 34 -25.55 -2.72 28.67
CA ALA A 34 -25.70 -1.28 28.83
C ALA A 34 -24.48 -0.72 29.57
N ALA A 35 -23.35 -0.65 28.87
CA ALA A 35 -22.28 0.26 29.25
C ALA A 35 -22.48 1.54 28.44
N GLU A 36 -22.33 2.70 29.09
CA GLU A 36 -22.17 4.00 28.43
C GLU A 36 -20.95 3.95 27.51
N ALA A 37 -21.13 3.43 26.31
CA ALA A 37 -20.09 3.37 25.31
C ALA A 37 -19.84 4.80 24.82
N PRO A 38 -18.57 5.24 24.70
CA PRO A 38 -18.23 6.55 24.14
C PRO A 38 -18.87 6.74 22.76
N PRO A 39 -19.04 7.97 22.26
CA PRO A 39 -19.79 8.26 21.03
C PRO A 39 -19.38 7.32 19.89
N GLY A 40 -20.29 6.40 19.59
CA GLY A 40 -20.01 5.24 18.75
C GLY A 40 -19.79 5.57 17.27
N VAL A 41 -18.99 4.75 16.58
CA VAL A 41 -18.68 4.94 15.16
C VAL A 41 -19.80 4.48 14.26
N VAL A 42 -20.13 5.33 13.28
CA VAL A 42 -21.15 5.08 12.27
C VAL A 42 -20.50 4.42 11.06
N VAL A 43 -20.79 3.16 10.81
CA VAL A 43 -20.38 2.46 9.59
C VAL A 43 -21.51 2.56 8.58
N LEU A 44 -21.25 3.15 7.43
CA LEU A 44 -22.14 3.07 6.28
C LEU A 44 -21.62 2.00 5.31
N TRP A 45 -22.38 0.93 5.16
CA TRP A 45 -22.12 -0.12 4.18
C TRP A 45 -23.16 -0.06 3.07
N LEU A 46 -22.78 0.58 1.97
CA LEU A 46 -23.67 0.94 0.86
C LEU A 46 -23.36 0.14 -0.41
N GLN A 47 -24.36 -0.04 -1.26
CA GLN A 47 -24.17 -0.53 -2.63
C GLN A 47 -23.62 0.56 -3.56
N ALA A 48 -22.94 0.13 -4.63
CA ALA A 48 -22.07 0.97 -5.46
C ALA A 48 -22.73 2.07 -6.32
N PRO A 49 -24.06 2.22 -6.50
CA PRO A 49 -24.56 3.51 -6.99
C PRO A 49 -24.87 4.50 -5.85
N ASP A 50 -25.26 4.03 -4.66
CA ASP A 50 -25.74 4.90 -3.58
C ASP A 50 -24.60 5.46 -2.71
N ALA A 51 -23.48 4.72 -2.59
CA ALA A 51 -22.28 5.22 -1.92
C ALA A 51 -21.64 6.43 -2.64
N ALA A 52 -21.74 6.47 -3.97
CA ALA A 52 -21.23 7.55 -4.81
C ALA A 52 -22.08 8.83 -4.76
N ARG A 53 -23.35 8.72 -4.38
CA ARG A 53 -24.31 9.85 -4.31
C ARG A 53 -24.26 10.63 -3.00
N LEU A 54 -23.52 10.16 -2.00
CA LEU A 54 -23.38 10.86 -0.72
C LEU A 54 -22.56 12.15 -0.90
N PRO A 55 -23.10 13.33 -0.52
CA PRO A 55 -22.39 14.60 -0.65
C PRO A 55 -21.09 14.58 0.17
N ASP A 56 -20.02 15.12 -0.39
CA ASP A 56 -18.68 15.19 0.22
C ASP A 56 -18.69 15.77 1.64
N ALA A 57 -19.55 16.76 1.89
CA ALA A 57 -19.71 17.42 3.18
C ALA A 57 -20.42 16.53 4.23
N GLY A 58 -21.30 15.62 3.80
CA GLY A 58 -21.95 14.63 4.66
C GLY A 58 -21.18 13.30 4.76
N ALA A 59 -20.22 13.07 3.87
CA ALA A 59 -19.40 11.86 3.81
C ALA A 59 -18.00 12.02 4.41
N GLY A 60 -17.58 13.25 4.73
CA GLY A 60 -16.30 13.58 5.33
C GLY A 60 -15.13 12.86 4.66
N ILE A 61 -14.77 13.31 3.45
CA ILE A 61 -13.68 12.77 2.62
C ILE A 61 -12.53 12.22 3.47
N GLY A 62 -12.14 10.98 3.22
CA GLY A 62 -11.50 10.12 4.21
C GLY A 62 -12.52 9.12 4.76
N SER A 63 -12.12 8.00 5.30
CA SER A 63 -12.97 7.15 6.15
C SER A 63 -13.35 7.83 7.49
N ALA A 64 -13.38 9.17 7.53
CA ALA A 64 -13.01 9.94 8.72
C ALA A 64 -13.66 11.34 8.85
N GLY A 65 -14.93 11.52 8.48
CA GLY A 65 -15.74 12.65 8.98
C GLY A 65 -16.48 12.27 10.27
N GLY A 66 -16.26 12.97 11.37
CA GLY A 66 -17.17 12.92 12.54
C GLY A 66 -17.41 11.56 13.23
N GLY A 67 -16.53 10.56 13.06
CA GLY A 67 -16.76 9.21 13.60
C GLY A 67 -17.58 8.32 12.66
N ARG A 68 -17.53 8.57 11.35
CA ARG A 68 -18.20 7.78 10.32
C ARG A 68 -17.20 7.13 9.36
N ILE A 69 -17.35 5.82 9.14
CA ILE A 69 -16.63 5.03 8.13
C ILE A 69 -17.60 4.76 6.98
N VAL A 70 -17.21 5.08 5.75
CA VAL A 70 -17.99 4.74 4.54
C VAL A 70 -17.27 3.63 3.82
N LEU A 71 -17.92 2.48 3.67
CA LEU A 71 -17.37 1.30 3.01
C LEU A 71 -17.86 1.20 1.56
N ASN A 72 -16.98 0.70 0.70
CA ASN A 72 -17.19 0.39 -0.71
C ASN A 72 -17.61 1.61 -1.55
N ARG A 73 -17.21 2.81 -1.11
CA ARG A 73 -17.52 4.09 -1.79
C ARG A 73 -17.07 4.12 -3.24
N HIS A 74 -15.93 3.49 -3.51
CA HIS A 74 -15.30 3.49 -4.82
C HIS A 74 -15.41 2.15 -5.55
N ALA A 75 -16.31 1.28 -5.09
CA ALA A 75 -16.57 0.01 -5.75
C ALA A 75 -17.10 0.24 -7.17
N GLY A 76 -16.54 -0.46 -8.14
CA GLY A 76 -17.05 -0.47 -9.50
C GLY A 76 -18.34 -1.29 -9.64
N PRO A 77 -19.17 -1.03 -10.66
CA PRO A 77 -20.28 -1.90 -11.04
C PRO A 77 -19.73 -3.14 -11.77
N TRP A 78 -19.20 -4.10 -11.01
CA TRP A 78 -18.51 -5.25 -11.58
C TRP A 78 -19.48 -6.34 -12.08
N SER A 79 -19.06 -7.02 -13.15
CA SER A 79 -19.57 -8.31 -13.59
C SER A 79 -18.44 -9.33 -13.52
N GLY A 80 -18.72 -10.64 -13.66
CA GLY A 80 -17.67 -11.67 -13.70
C GLY A 80 -16.55 -11.32 -14.70
N PRO A 81 -16.85 -11.07 -15.99
CA PRO A 81 -15.85 -10.66 -16.98
C PRO A 81 -15.09 -9.36 -16.63
N ALA A 82 -15.81 -8.28 -16.26
CA ALA A 82 -15.18 -7.00 -15.97
C ALA A 82 -14.30 -7.03 -14.70
N MET A 83 -14.72 -7.77 -13.67
CA MET A 83 -13.91 -8.05 -12.49
C MET A 83 -12.61 -8.77 -12.87
N ARG A 84 -12.69 -9.83 -13.69
CA ARG A 84 -11.50 -10.57 -14.14
C ARG A 84 -10.54 -9.67 -14.91
N GLU A 85 -11.04 -8.86 -15.84
CA GLU A 85 -10.22 -7.90 -16.58
C GLU A 85 -9.52 -6.93 -15.61
N ARG A 86 -10.27 -6.37 -14.65
CA ARG A 86 -9.72 -5.48 -13.63
C ARG A 86 -8.63 -6.15 -12.79
N LEU A 87 -8.85 -7.36 -12.31
CA LEU A 87 -7.87 -8.09 -11.50
C LEU A 87 -6.61 -8.44 -12.32
N ARG A 88 -6.76 -8.82 -13.59
CA ARG A 88 -5.62 -9.05 -14.51
C ARG A 88 -4.84 -7.78 -14.80
N LEU A 89 -5.53 -6.64 -14.96
CA LEU A 89 -4.89 -5.33 -15.10
C LEU A 89 -4.00 -5.00 -13.89
N TRP A 90 -4.38 -5.50 -12.70
CA TRP A 90 -3.62 -5.40 -11.45
C TRP A 90 -2.54 -6.49 -11.27
N GLY A 91 -2.31 -7.32 -12.28
CA GLY A 91 -1.34 -8.40 -12.24
C GLY A 91 -1.70 -9.54 -11.30
N LEU A 92 -2.97 -9.65 -10.90
CA LEU A 92 -3.41 -10.66 -9.97
C LEU A 92 -3.72 -11.96 -10.71
N PRO A 93 -3.28 -13.12 -10.20
CA PRO A 93 -3.65 -14.40 -10.78
C PRO A 93 -5.13 -14.66 -10.53
N VAL A 94 -5.92 -14.76 -11.61
CA VAL A 94 -7.36 -14.96 -11.57
C VAL A 94 -7.75 -16.07 -12.54
N LEU A 95 -8.63 -16.97 -12.11
CA LEU A 95 -9.14 -18.04 -12.96
C LEU A 95 -10.06 -17.48 -14.04
N ASP A 96 -10.09 -18.12 -15.20
CA ASP A 96 -10.98 -17.71 -16.30
C ASP A 96 -12.46 -17.84 -15.94
N ARG A 97 -12.78 -18.80 -15.08
CA ARG A 97 -14.11 -19.01 -14.51
C ARG A 97 -14.39 -18.21 -13.24
N ALA A 98 -13.48 -17.32 -12.84
CA ALA A 98 -13.64 -16.62 -11.57
C ALA A 98 -14.95 -15.82 -11.55
N ALA A 99 -15.70 -15.96 -10.46
CA ALA A 99 -17.03 -15.41 -10.33
C ALA A 99 -17.05 -14.11 -9.50
N TRP A 100 -17.92 -13.19 -9.90
CA TRP A 100 -18.25 -11.98 -9.14
C TRP A 100 -19.59 -12.22 -8.45
N ASP A 101 -19.59 -12.24 -7.12
CA ASP A 101 -20.78 -12.35 -6.28
C ASP A 101 -21.71 -13.57 -6.58
N ALA A 102 -21.19 -14.56 -7.31
CA ALA A 102 -21.89 -15.77 -7.71
C ALA A 102 -20.97 -16.99 -7.55
N GLU A 103 -21.53 -18.19 -7.65
CA GLU A 103 -20.75 -19.43 -7.63
C GLU A 103 -19.99 -19.63 -8.96
N PRO A 104 -18.72 -20.07 -8.92
CA PRO A 104 -18.00 -20.47 -10.12
C PRO A 104 -18.63 -21.73 -10.74
N GLY A 105 -18.57 -21.85 -12.08
CA GLY A 105 -19.09 -23.02 -12.80
C GLY A 105 -18.38 -24.34 -12.45
N SER A 106 -19.09 -25.46 -12.66
CA SER A 106 -18.83 -26.80 -12.11
C SER A 106 -17.61 -27.60 -12.65
N GLU A 107 -16.74 -27.03 -13.48
CA GLU A 107 -15.65 -27.82 -14.10
C GLU A 107 -14.40 -27.92 -13.22
N LEU A 108 -14.32 -28.93 -12.35
CA LEU A 108 -13.08 -29.24 -11.63
C LEU A 108 -12.08 -29.99 -12.53
N SER A 109 -11.50 -29.29 -13.50
CA SER A 109 -10.44 -29.85 -14.35
C SER A 109 -9.06 -29.38 -13.87
N GLY A 110 -8.37 -30.24 -13.13
CA GLY A 110 -6.95 -30.08 -12.80
C GLY A 110 -6.48 -31.19 -11.85
N ALA A 111 -5.62 -32.09 -12.35
CA ALA A 111 -5.02 -33.15 -11.56
C ALA A 111 -4.01 -32.58 -10.56
N GLY A 112 -4.43 -32.41 -9.31
CA GLY A 112 -3.58 -31.98 -8.20
C GLY A 112 -4.39 -31.74 -6.93
N PHE A 113 -3.78 -31.91 -5.76
CA PHE A 113 -4.42 -31.53 -4.49
C PHE A 113 -4.53 -30.01 -4.43
N VAL A 114 -5.73 -29.46 -4.67
CA VAL A 114 -6.00 -28.02 -4.59
C VAL A 114 -6.70 -27.73 -3.28
N ARG A 115 -6.14 -26.83 -2.47
CA ARG A 115 -6.84 -26.25 -1.32
C ARG A 115 -7.60 -25.01 -1.79
N THR A 116 -8.86 -24.90 -1.38
CA THR A 116 -9.64 -23.68 -1.56
C THR A 116 -9.74 -22.97 -0.22
N LEU A 117 -9.34 -21.71 -0.17
CA LEU A 117 -9.33 -20.88 1.04
C LEU A 117 -10.18 -19.64 0.79
N CYS A 118 -10.90 -19.18 1.82
CA CYS A 118 -11.62 -17.92 1.81
C CYS A 118 -10.99 -16.97 2.81
N PHE A 119 -10.79 -15.72 2.39
CA PHE A 119 -10.32 -14.63 3.24
C PHE A 119 -11.36 -13.50 3.23
N TRP A 120 -11.73 -13.04 4.42
CA TRP A 120 -12.56 -11.85 4.59
C TRP A 120 -11.66 -10.67 4.88
N VAL A 121 -11.81 -9.62 4.09
CA VAL A 121 -10.97 -8.42 4.14
C VAL A 121 -11.81 -7.26 4.63
N SER A 122 -11.23 -6.47 5.53
CA SER A 122 -11.72 -5.17 5.98
C SER A 122 -10.59 -4.16 5.87
N GLN A 123 -10.84 -3.05 5.19
CA GLN A 123 -9.87 -2.05 4.78
C GLN A 123 -8.71 -2.68 3.98
N LEU A 124 -7.56 -2.84 4.61
CA LEU A 124 -6.33 -3.38 4.01
C LEU A 124 -5.77 -4.55 4.84
N GLU A 125 -6.65 -5.21 5.61
CA GLU A 125 -6.31 -6.35 6.45
C GLU A 125 -7.29 -7.50 6.19
N ALA A 126 -6.78 -8.73 6.10
CA ALA A 126 -7.62 -9.90 6.24
C ALA A 126 -8.02 -10.03 7.72
N VAL A 127 -9.32 -10.02 8.02
CA VAL A 127 -9.83 -10.09 9.40
C VAL A 127 -10.18 -11.51 9.80
N ALA A 128 -10.40 -12.39 8.82
CA ALA A 128 -10.82 -13.76 9.03
C ALA A 128 -10.37 -14.63 7.85
N ALA A 129 -10.13 -15.91 8.09
CA ALA A 129 -9.78 -16.89 7.06
C ALA A 129 -10.39 -18.26 7.34
N ALA A 130 -10.68 -19.02 6.29
CA ALA A 130 -11.19 -20.38 6.40
C ALA A 130 -10.71 -21.28 5.25
N GLN A 131 -10.62 -22.57 5.55
CA GLN A 131 -10.71 -23.59 4.52
C GLN A 131 -12.15 -23.65 4.01
N CYS A 132 -12.28 -23.65 2.69
CA CYS A 132 -13.54 -23.50 1.98
C CYS A 132 -13.88 -24.82 1.27
N PHE A 133 -15.05 -25.38 1.57
CA PHE A 133 -15.52 -26.64 0.99
C PHE A 133 -16.84 -26.39 0.28
N GLN A 134 -16.94 -26.78 -1.00
CA GLN A 134 -18.18 -26.67 -1.73
C GLN A 134 -19.10 -27.86 -1.40
N ALA A 135 -20.33 -27.58 -0.98
CA ALA A 135 -21.31 -28.61 -0.70
C ALA A 135 -21.94 -29.16 -2.00
N PRO A 136 -22.35 -30.45 -2.06
CA PRO A 136 -23.02 -31.02 -3.23
C PRO A 136 -24.32 -30.30 -3.61
N SER A 137 -25.01 -29.71 -2.64
CA SER A 137 -26.25 -28.94 -2.81
C SER A 137 -26.02 -27.51 -3.34
N GLY A 138 -24.77 -27.12 -3.60
CA GLY A 138 -24.37 -25.72 -3.80
C GLY A 138 -24.07 -25.01 -2.47
N GLY A 139 -23.26 -23.94 -2.57
CA GLY A 139 -22.79 -23.13 -1.43
C GLY A 139 -21.51 -23.65 -0.78
N TYR A 140 -20.96 -22.83 0.12
CA TYR A 140 -19.70 -23.10 0.82
C TYR A 140 -19.88 -23.37 2.31
N PHE A 141 -19.12 -24.33 2.80
CA PHE A 141 -18.85 -24.55 4.21
C PHE A 141 -17.45 -24.00 4.55
N TYR A 142 -17.36 -23.31 5.68
CA TYR A 142 -16.14 -22.65 6.12
C TYR A 142 -15.65 -23.25 7.43
N ARG A 143 -14.44 -23.83 7.39
CA ARG A 143 -13.70 -24.24 8.59
C ARG A 143 -12.68 -23.14 8.92
N PRO A 144 -12.76 -22.47 10.09
CA PRO A 144 -11.81 -21.44 10.48
C PRO A 144 -10.36 -21.90 10.35
N LEU A 145 -9.48 -20.97 9.94
CA LEU A 145 -8.06 -21.21 9.77
C LEU A 145 -7.28 -20.19 10.61
N ASP A 146 -6.98 -20.48 11.88
CA ASP A 146 -6.44 -19.48 12.82
C ASP A 146 -4.97 -19.09 12.57
N ASP A 147 -4.19 -19.95 11.92
CA ASP A 147 -2.77 -19.76 11.64
C ASP A 147 -2.49 -19.02 10.32
N TRP A 148 -3.53 -18.43 9.70
CA TRP A 148 -3.45 -17.78 8.39
C TRP A 148 -2.43 -16.63 8.30
N LYS A 149 -2.07 -16.03 9.45
CA LYS A 149 -1.07 -14.95 9.56
C LYS A 149 0.37 -15.44 9.36
N ARG A 150 0.59 -16.75 9.25
CA ARG A 150 1.91 -17.36 9.03
C ARG A 150 2.03 -17.89 7.60
N PRO A 151 3.26 -18.04 7.07
CA PRO A 151 3.48 -18.86 5.89
C PRO A 151 2.90 -20.27 6.10
N PRO A 152 2.28 -20.89 5.08
CA PRO A 152 2.16 -20.44 3.69
C PRO A 152 1.02 -19.45 3.41
N TYR A 153 0.08 -19.24 4.34
CA TYR A 153 -1.19 -18.57 4.09
C TYR A 153 -1.11 -17.04 4.02
N LEU A 154 -0.11 -16.43 4.67
CA LEU A 154 0.05 -14.97 4.70
C LEU A 154 0.10 -14.35 3.30
N ARG A 155 0.75 -15.01 2.34
CA ARG A 155 0.79 -14.56 0.93
C ARG A 155 -0.60 -14.52 0.28
N LEU A 156 -1.46 -15.48 0.63
CA LEU A 156 -2.82 -15.60 0.10
C LEU A 156 -3.74 -14.55 0.73
N ALA A 157 -3.57 -14.28 2.03
CA ALA A 157 -4.24 -13.17 2.70
C ALA A 157 -3.91 -11.82 2.03
N ARG A 158 -2.64 -11.58 1.69
CA ARG A 158 -2.23 -10.38 0.95
C ARG A 158 -2.79 -10.32 -0.47
N LEU A 159 -2.85 -11.47 -1.16
CA LEU A 159 -3.49 -11.56 -2.46
C LEU A 159 -4.98 -11.18 -2.38
N ALA A 160 -5.69 -11.63 -1.35
CA ALA A 160 -7.08 -11.25 -1.09
C ALA A 160 -7.23 -9.74 -0.83
N VAL A 161 -6.37 -9.16 0.01
CA VAL A 161 -6.36 -7.69 0.26
C VAL A 161 -6.15 -6.91 -1.04
N ARG A 162 -5.19 -7.32 -1.86
CA ARG A 162 -4.93 -6.69 -3.18
C ARG A 162 -6.13 -6.79 -4.11
N ALA A 163 -6.83 -7.92 -4.13
CA ALA A 163 -8.02 -8.10 -4.96
C ALA A 163 -9.17 -7.17 -4.55
N VAL A 164 -9.43 -7.04 -3.25
CA VAL A 164 -10.44 -6.12 -2.70
C VAL A 164 -10.08 -4.68 -3.03
N TYR A 165 -8.83 -4.28 -2.80
CA TYR A 165 -8.37 -2.92 -3.12
C TYR A 165 -8.46 -2.61 -4.62
N ALA A 166 -8.03 -3.55 -5.48
CA ALA A 166 -8.07 -3.42 -6.93
C ALA A 166 -9.48 -3.12 -7.45
N LEU A 167 -10.51 -3.71 -6.82
CA LEU A 167 -11.92 -3.56 -7.19
C LEU A 167 -12.57 -2.30 -6.58
N GLY A 168 -11.79 -1.45 -5.91
CA GLY A 168 -12.28 -0.23 -5.26
C GLY A 168 -13.09 -0.50 -3.99
N LEU A 169 -13.02 -1.73 -3.47
CA LEU A 169 -13.72 -2.14 -2.26
C LEU A 169 -12.90 -1.78 -1.01
N ASP A 170 -13.60 -1.60 0.09
CA ASP A 170 -13.06 -1.48 1.44
C ASP A 170 -13.34 -2.73 2.26
N THR A 171 -14.32 -3.54 1.87
CA THR A 171 -14.62 -4.82 2.50
C THR A 171 -15.09 -5.82 1.45
N GLY A 172 -14.78 -7.09 1.65
CA GLY A 172 -15.25 -8.19 0.81
C GLY A 172 -14.66 -9.53 1.22
N ALA A 173 -15.17 -10.62 0.64
CA ALA A 173 -14.58 -11.95 0.73
C ALA A 173 -13.91 -12.34 -0.58
N VAL A 174 -12.78 -13.05 -0.49
CA VAL A 174 -12.04 -13.56 -1.64
C VAL A 174 -11.78 -15.04 -1.43
N THR A 175 -12.26 -15.85 -2.37
CA THR A 175 -11.96 -17.27 -2.43
C THR A 175 -10.81 -17.50 -3.41
N LEU A 176 -9.79 -18.22 -2.92
CA LEU A 176 -8.53 -18.49 -3.60
C LEU A 176 -8.32 -20.00 -3.69
N ARG A 177 -7.81 -20.46 -4.83
CA ARG A 177 -7.23 -21.80 -4.97
C ARG A 177 -5.73 -21.71 -4.78
N CYS A 178 -5.13 -22.70 -4.12
CA CYS A 178 -3.68 -22.86 -4.07
C CYS A 178 -3.29 -24.33 -4.18
N CYS A 179 -2.14 -24.57 -4.81
CA CYS A 179 -1.46 -25.88 -4.78
C CYS A 179 -0.44 -25.87 -3.64
N PRO A 180 -0.34 -26.92 -2.81
CA PRO A 180 0.75 -27.05 -1.85
C PRO A 180 2.08 -27.15 -2.62
N GLY A 181 2.85 -26.06 -2.65
CA GLY A 181 4.29 -26.12 -2.92
C GLY A 181 5.00 -26.30 -1.59
N ALA A 182 6.07 -27.12 -1.55
CA ALA A 182 6.82 -27.50 -0.35
C ALA A 182 6.91 -26.36 0.69
N ASP A 183 6.57 -26.71 1.93
CA ASP A 183 6.66 -25.85 3.10
C ASP A 183 8.13 -25.49 3.33
N GLU A 184 8.56 -24.32 2.86
CA GLU A 184 9.83 -23.73 3.27
C GLU A 184 9.53 -22.66 4.32
N ALA A 185 9.57 -23.06 5.58
CA ALA A 185 9.34 -22.21 6.74
C ALA A 185 10.47 -21.17 6.98
N ASP A 186 11.62 -21.32 6.30
CA ASP A 186 12.87 -20.64 6.65
C ASP A 186 13.30 -19.47 5.73
N ALA A 187 12.44 -19.00 4.81
CA ALA A 187 12.75 -17.80 4.02
C ALA A 187 12.36 -16.50 4.75
N PRO A 188 13.07 -15.37 4.53
CA PRO A 188 12.72 -14.08 5.14
C PRO A 188 11.28 -13.66 4.83
N ALA A 189 10.66 -12.94 5.77
CA ALA A 189 9.24 -12.56 5.71
C ALA A 189 8.83 -11.96 4.34
N GLY A 190 9.59 -11.01 3.79
CA GLY A 190 9.27 -10.36 2.50
C GLY A 190 9.29 -11.30 1.28
N VAL A 191 10.08 -12.37 1.34
CA VAL A 191 10.24 -13.34 0.25
C VAL A 191 9.12 -14.38 0.24
N LEU A 192 8.54 -14.71 1.40
CA LEU A 192 7.48 -15.71 1.54
C LEU A 192 6.08 -15.20 1.14
N GLU A 193 5.97 -13.90 0.89
CA GLU A 193 4.71 -13.17 0.76
C GLU A 193 4.27 -12.94 -0.70
N GLU A 194 5.06 -13.37 -1.68
CA GLU A 194 4.71 -13.30 -3.11
C GLU A 194 3.77 -14.44 -3.55
N PRO A 195 2.82 -14.20 -4.46
CA PRO A 195 2.01 -15.25 -5.07
C PRO A 195 2.87 -16.31 -5.76
N ARG A 196 2.54 -17.59 -5.56
CA ARG A 196 3.22 -18.74 -6.17
C ARG A 196 2.46 -19.24 -7.41
N PRO A 197 3.14 -19.92 -8.35
CA PRO A 197 2.44 -20.64 -9.41
C PRO A 197 1.37 -21.58 -8.84
N GLY A 198 0.14 -21.48 -9.35
CA GLY A 198 -1.00 -22.25 -8.86
C GLY A 198 -1.86 -21.54 -7.80
N ASP A 199 -1.40 -20.42 -7.23
CA ASP A 199 -2.27 -19.52 -6.47
C ASP A 199 -3.17 -18.75 -7.46
N ALA A 200 -4.49 -18.76 -7.27
CA ALA A 200 -5.41 -18.04 -8.17
C ALA A 200 -6.71 -17.63 -7.48
N ILE A 201 -7.24 -16.47 -7.86
CA ILE A 201 -8.55 -15.96 -7.43
C ILE A 201 -9.65 -16.71 -8.17
N GLU A 202 -10.58 -17.28 -7.41
CA GLU A 202 -11.73 -18.04 -7.91
C GLU A 202 -13.05 -17.28 -7.72
N ARG A 203 -13.18 -16.49 -6.65
CA ARG A 203 -14.41 -15.73 -6.39
C ARG A 203 -14.10 -14.47 -5.59
N VAL A 204 -14.78 -13.39 -5.91
CA VAL A 204 -14.82 -12.18 -5.06
C VAL A 204 -16.26 -11.81 -4.75
N GLU A 205 -16.54 -11.60 -3.48
CA GLU A 205 -17.85 -11.23 -2.95
C GLU A 205 -17.75 -9.85 -2.28
N PRO A 206 -18.35 -8.79 -2.84
CA PRO A 206 -18.35 -7.47 -2.21
C PRO A 206 -19.14 -7.44 -0.90
N VAL A 207 -20.17 -8.29 -0.80
CA VAL A 207 -21.08 -8.40 0.34
C VAL A 207 -21.38 -9.87 0.60
N PRO A 208 -20.44 -10.62 1.20
CA PRO A 208 -20.63 -12.06 1.42
C PRO A 208 -21.87 -12.33 2.28
N ALA A 209 -22.70 -13.28 1.86
CA ALA A 209 -23.89 -13.70 2.59
C ALA A 209 -24.33 -15.13 2.21
N PRO A 210 -24.70 -16.00 3.18
CA PRO A 210 -24.67 -15.77 4.63
C PRO A 210 -23.25 -15.88 5.22
N LEU A 211 -22.91 -15.00 6.16
CA LEU A 211 -21.64 -15.06 6.91
C LEU A 211 -21.74 -15.90 8.19
N PRO A 212 -20.70 -16.70 8.52
CA PRO A 212 -20.56 -17.27 9.85
C PRO A 212 -20.46 -16.19 10.94
N ALA A 213 -20.95 -16.49 12.15
CA ALA A 213 -20.95 -15.54 13.27
C ALA A 213 -19.54 -15.01 13.61
N TRP A 214 -18.53 -15.89 13.65
CA TRP A 214 -17.14 -15.53 13.94
C TRP A 214 -16.54 -14.56 12.90
N VAL A 215 -17.04 -14.55 11.65
CA VAL A 215 -16.63 -13.58 10.64
C VAL A 215 -17.29 -12.21 10.89
N LEU A 216 -18.58 -12.20 11.28
CA LEU A 216 -19.29 -10.97 11.65
C LEU A 216 -18.63 -10.30 12.87
N GLU A 217 -18.22 -11.09 13.86
CA GLU A 217 -17.44 -10.63 15.01
C GLU A 217 -16.11 -9.98 14.58
N SER A 218 -15.40 -10.63 13.67
CA SER A 218 -14.12 -10.13 13.14
C SER A 218 -14.28 -8.79 12.39
N TYR A 219 -15.35 -8.64 11.60
CA TYR A 219 -15.69 -7.36 10.96
C TYR A 219 -16.03 -6.27 11.97
N ALA A 220 -16.89 -6.56 12.94
CA ALA A 220 -17.27 -5.61 13.98
C ALA A 220 -16.05 -5.15 14.80
N ALA A 221 -15.18 -6.07 15.19
CA ALA A 221 -13.94 -5.78 15.89
C ALA A 221 -12.99 -4.92 15.05
N SER A 222 -12.85 -5.23 13.75
CA SER A 222 -12.04 -4.42 12.83
C SER A 222 -12.55 -2.98 12.71
N TRP A 223 -13.87 -2.78 12.61
CA TRP A 223 -14.45 -1.44 12.54
C TRP A 223 -14.33 -0.67 13.86
N ALA A 224 -14.50 -1.35 15.00
CA ALA A 224 -14.28 -0.77 16.32
C ALA A 224 -12.80 -0.38 16.53
N LYS A 225 -11.86 -1.19 16.06
CA LYS A 225 -10.42 -0.88 16.08
C LYS A 225 -10.12 0.36 15.24
N ALA A 226 -10.55 0.39 13.97
CA ALA A 226 -10.31 1.51 13.08
C ALA A 226 -10.92 2.82 13.61
N ALA A 227 -12.10 2.72 14.22
CA ALA A 227 -12.76 3.79 14.94
C ALA A 227 -11.91 4.37 16.09
N ALA A 228 -11.42 3.49 16.97
CA ALA A 228 -10.61 3.87 18.11
C ALA A 228 -9.28 4.50 17.66
N GLU A 229 -8.57 3.87 16.71
CA GLU A 229 -7.31 4.40 16.16
C GLU A 229 -7.47 5.79 15.55
N GLN A 230 -8.60 6.03 14.87
CA GLN A 230 -8.89 7.33 14.30
C GLN A 230 -9.18 8.39 15.37
N GLN A 231 -9.91 8.02 16.42
CA GLN A 231 -10.17 8.92 17.54
C GLN A 231 -8.86 9.26 18.27
N SER A 232 -8.01 8.27 18.51
CA SER A 232 -6.67 8.47 19.05
C SER A 232 -5.83 9.36 18.14
N ALA A 233 -5.82 9.13 16.82
CA ALA A 233 -5.07 9.95 15.86
C ALA A 233 -5.54 11.42 15.82
N ARG A 234 -6.82 11.69 16.10
CA ARG A 234 -7.35 13.06 16.23
C ARG A 234 -6.99 13.72 17.56
N ALA A 235 -6.96 12.94 18.63
CA ALA A 235 -6.63 13.41 19.97
C ALA A 235 -5.11 13.59 20.16
N ARG A 236 -4.29 12.86 19.38
CA ARG A 236 -2.83 12.95 19.40
C ARG A 236 -2.39 14.37 19.10
N ARG A 237 -1.54 14.89 19.99
CA ARG A 237 -0.81 16.15 19.81
C ARG A 237 0.57 15.94 19.20
N ASP A 238 1.05 14.70 19.20
CA ASP A 238 2.37 14.37 18.66
C ASP A 238 2.39 14.49 17.13
N PRO A 239 3.51 14.95 16.56
CA PRO A 239 3.66 15.06 15.11
C PRO A 239 3.64 13.69 14.44
N LEU A 240 3.12 13.65 13.20
CA LEU A 240 3.27 12.52 12.29
C LEU A 240 4.76 12.14 12.20
N LEU A 241 5.09 10.88 12.47
CA LEU A 241 6.46 10.39 12.37
C LEU A 241 6.64 9.61 11.07
N MET A 242 7.62 10.01 10.26
CA MET A 242 7.97 9.39 8.98
C MET A 242 9.29 8.62 9.10
N GLY A 243 9.28 7.34 8.73
CA GLY A 243 10.47 6.53 8.50
C GLY A 243 10.64 6.20 7.01
N LEU A 244 11.76 5.59 6.65
CA LEU A 244 12.06 5.18 5.28
C LEU A 244 12.88 3.90 5.29
N ASP A 245 12.51 2.94 4.44
CA ASP A 245 13.36 1.82 4.02
C ASP A 245 13.59 1.99 2.51
N ALA A 246 14.82 2.30 2.09
CA ALA A 246 15.13 2.59 0.68
C ALA A 246 16.17 1.63 0.11
N GLU A 247 15.78 0.93 -0.95
CA GLU A 247 16.57 -0.08 -1.63
C GLU A 247 17.43 0.53 -2.74
N LEU A 248 18.65 0.00 -2.89
CA LEU A 248 19.68 0.42 -3.83
C LEU A 248 20.46 -0.81 -4.33
N VAL A 249 21.12 -0.69 -5.49
CA VAL A 249 22.08 -1.69 -5.97
C VAL A 249 23.48 -1.13 -6.08
N LEU A 250 24.47 -2.00 -5.83
CA LEU A 250 25.88 -1.70 -6.04
C LEU A 250 26.30 -2.20 -7.42
N HIS A 251 26.91 -1.32 -8.22
CA HIS A 251 27.34 -1.61 -9.58
C HIS A 251 28.83 -1.38 -9.76
N ASP A 252 29.53 -2.39 -10.25
CA ASP A 252 30.90 -2.26 -10.74
C ASP A 252 30.86 -1.91 -12.23
N ALA A 253 31.06 -0.63 -12.54
CA ALA A 253 31.06 -0.13 -13.92
C ALA A 253 32.17 -0.73 -14.79
N ARG A 254 33.34 -1.05 -14.21
CA ARG A 254 34.48 -1.63 -14.95
C ARG A 254 34.15 -3.05 -15.40
N ARG A 255 33.55 -3.84 -14.51
CA ARG A 255 33.16 -5.23 -14.79
C ARG A 255 31.75 -5.35 -15.39
N ARG A 256 30.98 -4.26 -15.41
CA ARG A 256 29.57 -4.21 -15.83
C ARG A 256 28.70 -5.24 -15.08
N LYS A 257 28.92 -5.35 -13.76
CA LYS A 257 28.29 -6.35 -12.89
C LYS A 257 27.67 -5.72 -11.67
N LEU A 258 26.52 -6.24 -11.26
CA LEU A 258 25.97 -5.96 -9.94
C LEU A 258 26.74 -6.75 -8.89
N ILE A 259 27.06 -6.09 -7.79
CA ILE A 259 27.76 -6.66 -6.65
C ILE A 259 26.77 -6.80 -5.49
N ALA A 260 26.75 -7.96 -4.86
CA ALA A 260 25.85 -8.19 -3.73
C ALA A 260 26.24 -7.28 -2.55
N ALA A 261 25.28 -6.52 -2.03
CA ALA A 261 25.48 -5.62 -0.89
C ALA A 261 26.01 -6.34 0.36
N SER A 262 25.59 -7.60 0.56
CA SER A 262 26.05 -8.47 1.66
C SER A 262 27.55 -8.78 1.68
N ARG A 263 28.31 -8.40 0.64
CA ARG A 263 29.78 -8.43 0.69
C ARG A 263 30.37 -7.33 1.56
N TYR A 264 29.64 -6.23 1.76
CA TYR A 264 30.13 -5.02 2.44
C TYR A 264 29.27 -4.59 3.62
N LEU A 265 27.97 -4.91 3.60
CA LEU A 265 27.01 -4.43 4.58
C LEU A 265 26.47 -5.58 5.45
N PRO A 266 26.13 -5.31 6.73
CA PRO A 266 25.41 -6.25 7.56
C PRO A 266 23.99 -6.50 7.03
N ARG A 267 23.28 -7.49 7.58
CA ARG A 267 21.89 -7.78 7.18
C ARG A 267 20.94 -6.66 7.60
N GLY A 268 21.03 -6.19 8.84
CA GLY A 268 20.18 -5.12 9.38
C GLY A 268 20.96 -3.86 9.72
N GLY A 269 20.30 -2.92 10.38
CA GLY A 269 20.87 -1.63 10.78
C GLY A 269 20.51 -0.50 9.84
N ARG A 270 21.00 0.70 10.16
CA ARG A 270 20.75 1.94 9.41
C ARG A 270 21.22 1.86 7.96
N ALA A 271 22.30 1.11 7.72
CA ALA A 271 22.74 0.68 6.41
C ALA A 271 22.93 -0.84 6.43
N GLY A 272 22.09 -1.57 5.71
CA GLY A 272 22.14 -3.02 5.68
C GLY A 272 21.81 -3.60 4.32
N CYS A 273 21.29 -4.82 4.31
CA CYS A 273 20.89 -5.51 3.10
C CYS A 273 19.41 -5.87 3.13
N ASP A 274 18.82 -6.02 1.95
CA ASP A 274 17.50 -6.64 1.80
C ASP A 274 17.57 -7.95 0.99
N ALA A 275 16.61 -8.84 1.27
CA ALA A 275 16.56 -10.21 0.78
C ALA A 275 15.72 -10.36 -0.49
N VAL A 276 16.27 -11.02 -1.50
CA VAL A 276 15.59 -11.37 -2.75
C VAL A 276 15.68 -12.88 -2.99
N ARG A 277 14.63 -13.47 -3.56
CA ARG A 277 14.63 -14.88 -3.99
C ARG A 277 15.08 -15.00 -5.43
N ILE A 278 16.19 -15.70 -5.63
CA ILE A 278 16.80 -15.94 -6.94
C ILE A 278 16.99 -17.45 -7.10
N GLY A 279 16.28 -18.05 -8.06
CA GLY A 279 16.35 -19.49 -8.32
C GLY A 279 16.02 -20.35 -7.09
N GLY A 280 14.97 -19.98 -6.35
CA GLY A 280 14.55 -20.68 -5.13
C GLY A 280 15.41 -20.41 -3.89
N ARG A 281 16.53 -19.67 -4.00
CA ARG A 281 17.40 -19.35 -2.86
C ARG A 281 17.26 -17.90 -2.44
N VAL A 282 17.23 -17.69 -1.13
CA VAL A 282 17.29 -16.35 -0.52
C VAL A 282 18.72 -15.81 -0.64
N ARG A 283 18.86 -14.62 -1.18
CA ARG A 283 20.12 -13.88 -1.32
C ARG A 283 19.93 -12.47 -0.79
N PHE A 284 21.02 -11.78 -0.47
CA PHE A 284 21.00 -10.38 0.01
C PHE A 284 21.75 -9.46 -0.97
N PRO A 285 21.21 -9.26 -2.19
CA PRO A 285 21.89 -8.49 -3.22
C PRO A 285 21.70 -6.97 -3.05
N LEU A 286 20.62 -6.54 -2.40
CA LEU A 286 20.23 -5.13 -2.32
C LEU A 286 20.85 -4.47 -1.09
N MET A 287 21.29 -3.23 -1.24
CA MET A 287 21.60 -2.34 -0.13
C MET A 287 20.30 -1.68 0.32
N GLU A 288 20.00 -1.68 1.60
CA GLU A 288 18.82 -1.01 2.15
C GLU A 288 19.24 0.02 3.22
N LEU A 289 18.80 1.26 3.02
CA LEU A 289 19.00 2.36 3.96
C LEU A 289 17.75 2.50 4.83
N ARG A 290 17.94 2.46 6.15
CA ARG A 290 16.90 2.55 7.18
C ARG A 290 17.22 3.70 8.14
N PRO A 291 17.18 4.97 7.67
CA PRO A 291 17.45 6.14 8.50
C PRO A 291 16.53 6.19 9.73
N ASP A 292 17.00 6.89 10.78
CA ASP A 292 16.17 7.17 11.93
C ASP A 292 14.90 7.93 11.49
N PRO A 293 13.72 7.61 12.05
CA PRO A 293 12.49 8.30 11.67
C PRO A 293 12.48 9.75 12.16
N ALA A 294 11.71 10.62 11.49
CA ALA A 294 11.63 12.03 11.82
C ALA A 294 10.24 12.64 11.60
N PRO A 295 9.87 13.69 12.35
CA PRO A 295 8.55 14.33 12.25
C PRO A 295 8.41 15.30 11.08
N ASP A 296 9.52 15.68 10.44
CA ASP A 296 9.53 16.60 9.32
C ASP A 296 10.43 16.10 8.15
N PRO A 297 10.07 16.42 6.89
CA PRO A 297 10.83 15.97 5.72
C PRO A 297 12.31 16.38 5.72
N ALA A 298 12.65 17.55 6.27
CA ALA A 298 14.02 18.06 6.22
C ALA A 298 14.93 17.30 7.19
N GLN A 299 14.42 16.96 8.38
CA GLN A 299 15.13 16.10 9.32
C GLN A 299 15.28 14.68 8.78
N LEU A 300 14.24 14.11 8.14
CA LEU A 300 14.36 12.78 7.55
C LEU A 300 15.45 12.73 6.46
N VAL A 301 15.57 13.77 5.62
CA VAL A 301 16.66 13.86 4.63
C VAL A 301 18.04 13.93 5.28
N ARG A 302 18.20 14.63 6.41
CA ARG A 302 19.46 14.60 7.18
C ARG A 302 19.76 13.19 7.70
N ASN A 303 18.76 12.46 8.16
CA ASN A 303 18.92 11.09 8.65
C ASN A 303 19.28 10.14 7.49
N ILE A 304 18.71 10.34 6.29
CA ILE A 304 19.10 9.61 5.07
C ILE A 304 20.58 9.86 4.74
N ALA A 305 21.03 11.12 4.77
CA ALA A 305 22.43 11.45 4.52
C ALA A 305 23.38 10.79 5.54
N ALA A 306 22.97 10.72 6.81
CA ALA A 306 23.73 10.00 7.84
C ALA A 306 23.80 8.49 7.57
N ALA A 307 22.69 7.86 7.14
CA ALA A 307 22.63 6.46 6.73
C ALA A 307 23.53 6.17 5.52
N MET A 308 23.51 7.05 4.52
CA MET A 308 24.38 6.95 3.36
C MET A 308 25.87 7.08 3.73
N ALA A 309 26.20 8.00 4.64
CA ALA A 309 27.57 8.14 5.13
C ALA A 309 28.06 6.90 5.89
N GLU A 310 27.16 6.22 6.61
CA GLU A 310 27.43 4.94 7.27
C GLU A 310 27.67 3.81 6.27
N ALA A 311 26.77 3.64 5.30
CA ALA A 311 26.96 2.70 4.20
C ALA A 311 28.29 2.94 3.46
N ARG A 312 28.65 4.21 3.20
CA ARG A 312 29.91 4.56 2.55
C ARG A 312 31.11 4.06 3.36
N ARG A 313 31.14 4.28 4.67
CA ARG A 313 32.24 3.82 5.54
C ARG A 313 32.40 2.30 5.48
N CYS A 314 31.31 1.55 5.46
CA CYS A 314 31.35 0.10 5.32
C CYS A 314 31.94 -0.35 3.97
N LEU A 315 31.53 0.29 2.87
CA LEU A 315 32.06 -0.03 1.54
C LEU A 315 33.53 0.38 1.37
N GLU A 316 33.93 1.53 1.89
CA GLU A 316 35.30 2.05 1.79
C GLU A 316 36.30 1.27 2.67
N ALA A 317 35.82 0.47 3.63
CA ALA A 317 36.67 -0.44 4.38
C ALA A 317 37.22 -1.60 3.52
N ALA A 318 36.65 -1.85 2.35
CA ALA A 318 37.13 -2.82 1.37
C ALA A 318 37.73 -2.14 0.13
N GLU A 319 38.86 -2.66 -0.36
CA GLU A 319 39.63 -2.06 -1.46
C GLU A 319 38.79 -1.88 -2.74
N ASP A 320 37.94 -2.86 -3.08
CA ASP A 320 37.10 -2.82 -4.28
C ASP A 320 35.75 -2.09 -4.08
N GLY A 321 35.36 -1.81 -2.83
CA GLY A 321 34.06 -1.23 -2.50
C GLY A 321 33.96 0.27 -2.81
N ALA A 322 35.06 1.03 -2.68
CA ALA A 322 35.09 2.47 -2.94
C ALA A 322 34.75 2.84 -4.40
N ALA A 323 35.06 1.95 -5.35
CA ALA A 323 34.82 2.17 -6.78
C ALA A 323 33.38 1.87 -7.23
N LEU A 324 32.55 1.25 -6.39
CA LEU A 324 31.20 0.82 -6.76
C LEU A 324 30.23 1.99 -6.84
N GLU A 325 29.48 2.06 -7.94
CA GLU A 325 28.40 3.02 -8.14
C GLU A 325 27.15 2.59 -7.35
N TRP A 326 26.41 3.58 -6.83
CA TRP A 326 25.15 3.33 -6.13
C TRP A 326 24.01 3.75 -7.04
N LEU A 327 23.19 2.79 -7.45
CA LEU A 327 22.08 3.04 -8.36
C LEU A 327 20.74 2.93 -7.61
N ALA A 328 19.90 3.94 -7.80
CA ALA A 328 18.52 4.02 -7.33
C ALA A 328 17.53 3.89 -8.49
N GLY A 329 16.23 4.05 -8.21
CA GLY A 329 15.16 4.02 -9.20
C GLY A 329 14.15 2.91 -8.97
N GLY A 330 13.41 2.56 -10.01
CA GLY A 330 12.45 1.47 -10.01
C GLY A 330 13.07 0.14 -10.42
N ARG A 331 13.98 0.11 -11.40
CA ARG A 331 14.65 -1.12 -11.83
C ARG A 331 15.98 -0.85 -12.56
N PRO A 332 16.99 -0.29 -11.86
CA PRO A 332 18.26 0.08 -12.47
C PRO A 332 18.90 -1.12 -13.18
N LEU A 333 19.41 -0.85 -14.38
CA LEU A 333 20.01 -1.84 -15.29
C LEU A 333 19.08 -3.02 -15.67
N GLY A 334 17.77 -2.89 -15.45
CA GLY A 334 16.78 -3.92 -15.76
C GLY A 334 16.94 -5.20 -14.93
N ARG A 335 17.47 -5.09 -13.70
CA ARG A 335 17.75 -6.25 -12.84
C ARG A 335 16.73 -6.41 -11.71
N PHE A 336 16.94 -5.74 -10.59
CA PHE A 336 16.12 -5.86 -9.39
C PHE A 336 15.08 -4.73 -9.35
N PRO A 337 13.80 -5.04 -9.07
CA PRO A 337 12.85 -4.00 -8.69
C PRO A 337 13.32 -3.39 -7.37
N LEU A 338 13.30 -2.06 -7.27
CA LEU A 338 13.71 -1.32 -6.07
C LEU A 338 12.57 -0.44 -5.55
N GLY A 339 12.50 -0.29 -4.23
CA GLY A 339 11.52 0.56 -3.54
C GLY A 339 12.12 1.63 -2.65
N GLY A 340 11.33 2.67 -2.42
CA GLY A 340 11.52 3.64 -1.34
C GLY A 340 10.28 3.61 -0.45
N HIS A 341 10.27 2.69 0.52
CA HIS A 341 9.12 2.44 1.39
C HIS A 341 9.04 3.48 2.49
N ILE A 342 7.93 4.21 2.57
CA ILE A 342 7.76 5.26 3.59
C ILE A 342 6.90 4.74 4.71
N HIS A 343 7.42 4.84 5.93
CA HIS A 343 6.75 4.39 7.14
C HIS A 343 5.99 5.55 7.75
N LEU A 344 4.69 5.38 7.97
CA LEU A 344 3.83 6.40 8.57
C LEU A 344 3.32 5.90 9.91
N SER A 345 3.77 6.55 10.99
CA SER A 345 3.34 6.22 12.35
C SER A 345 2.31 7.22 12.84
N GLY A 346 1.44 6.80 13.75
CA GLY A 346 0.48 7.71 14.36
C GLY A 346 -0.84 7.90 13.59
N LEU A 347 -1.03 7.18 12.47
CA LEU A 347 -2.24 7.23 11.65
C LEU A 347 -2.83 5.83 11.42
N PRO A 348 -4.17 5.69 11.38
CA PRO A 348 -4.81 4.42 11.03
C PRO A 348 -4.56 4.09 9.56
N LEU A 349 -4.24 2.82 9.29
CA LEU A 349 -4.17 2.30 7.92
C LEU A 349 -5.60 2.13 7.39
N THR A 350 -5.94 2.88 6.34
CA THR A 350 -7.25 2.81 5.68
C THR A 350 -7.08 2.76 4.18
N SER A 351 -7.95 2.05 3.48
CA SER A 351 -7.97 2.00 2.01
C SER A 351 -8.03 3.39 1.40
N GLU A 352 -8.79 4.28 2.02
CA GLU A 352 -8.97 5.65 1.55
C GLU A 352 -7.71 6.52 1.68
N LEU A 353 -6.97 6.37 2.79
CA LEU A 353 -5.66 7.02 2.92
C LEU A 353 -4.70 6.52 1.83
N VAL A 354 -4.69 5.22 1.57
CA VAL A 354 -3.81 4.64 0.55
C VAL A 354 -4.21 5.11 -0.86
N ARG A 355 -5.50 5.26 -1.17
CA ARG A 355 -5.94 5.85 -2.46
C ARG A 355 -5.51 7.31 -2.61
N VAL A 356 -5.49 8.07 -1.52
CA VAL A 356 -4.92 9.42 -1.50
C VAL A 356 -3.43 9.37 -1.82
N LEU A 357 -2.67 8.49 -1.16
CA LEU A 357 -1.24 8.34 -1.43
C LEU A 357 -0.96 7.87 -2.86
N ASP A 358 -1.72 6.92 -3.38
CA ASP A 358 -1.57 6.46 -4.76
C ASP A 358 -1.84 7.59 -5.77
N THR A 359 -2.88 8.40 -5.52
CA THR A 359 -3.29 9.48 -6.43
C THR A 359 -2.40 10.72 -6.33
N TYR A 360 -2.01 11.12 -5.13
CA TYR A 360 -1.33 12.39 -4.87
C TYR A 360 0.16 12.25 -4.62
N VAL A 361 0.68 11.02 -4.49
CA VAL A 361 2.12 10.76 -4.30
C VAL A 361 2.63 9.80 -5.37
N ALA A 362 2.09 8.57 -5.48
CA ALA A 362 2.64 7.59 -6.43
C ALA A 362 2.48 8.00 -7.89
N LEU A 363 1.31 8.53 -8.29
CA LEU A 363 1.10 9.04 -9.64
C LEU A 363 2.06 10.20 -9.99
N PRO A 364 2.18 11.26 -9.16
CA PRO A 364 3.17 12.30 -9.41
C PRO A 364 4.62 11.83 -9.43
N VAL A 365 5.02 10.91 -8.55
CA VAL A 365 6.38 10.34 -8.53
C VAL A 365 6.62 9.50 -9.79
N ALA A 366 5.66 8.71 -10.24
CA ALA A 366 5.76 7.93 -11.47
C ALA A 366 5.89 8.81 -12.71
N ALA A 367 5.39 10.05 -12.71
CA ALA A 367 5.59 10.96 -13.84
C ALA A 367 7.07 11.36 -14.03
N LEU A 368 7.90 11.28 -12.98
CA LEU A 368 9.34 11.55 -12.99
C LEU A 368 10.19 10.27 -13.14
N GLU A 369 9.57 9.09 -13.08
CA GLU A 369 10.25 7.80 -13.14
C GLU A 369 10.81 7.52 -14.53
N ASP A 370 11.99 6.89 -14.57
CA ASP A 370 12.55 6.35 -15.81
C ASP A 370 11.65 5.20 -16.31
N PRO A 371 11.33 5.13 -17.62
CA PRO A 371 10.48 4.06 -18.16
C PRO A 371 10.98 2.65 -17.87
N SER A 372 12.30 2.46 -17.67
CA SER A 372 12.88 1.16 -17.32
C SER A 372 12.44 0.64 -15.95
N GLY A 373 11.88 1.48 -15.08
CA GLY A 373 11.29 1.11 -13.80
C GLY A 373 9.92 0.44 -13.93
N ALA A 374 9.17 0.68 -15.02
CA ALA A 374 7.80 0.18 -15.19
C ALA A 374 7.62 -1.34 -15.00
N PRO A 375 8.54 -2.22 -15.46
CA PRO A 375 8.43 -3.67 -15.25
C PRO A 375 8.47 -4.14 -13.79
N ARG A 376 8.79 -3.27 -12.81
CA ARG A 376 8.59 -3.61 -11.39
C ARG A 376 7.12 -3.87 -11.09
N ARG A 377 6.24 -3.16 -11.81
CA ARG A 377 4.78 -3.29 -11.74
C ARG A 377 4.31 -4.37 -12.72
N PRO A 378 3.22 -5.09 -12.40
CA PRO A 378 2.33 -4.94 -11.24
C PRO A 378 2.75 -5.76 -9.99
N ARG A 379 3.95 -6.36 -9.99
CA ARG A 379 4.36 -7.28 -8.92
C ARG A 379 4.88 -6.58 -7.67
N TYR A 380 5.60 -5.49 -7.86
CA TYR A 380 6.26 -4.71 -6.82
C TYR A 380 5.94 -3.23 -7.03
N GLY A 381 5.44 -2.57 -5.99
CA GLY A 381 5.04 -1.17 -6.04
C GLY A 381 3.89 -0.89 -7.01
N THR A 382 2.89 -1.78 -7.00
CA THR A 382 1.57 -1.48 -7.57
C THR A 382 0.80 -0.54 -6.64
N PHE A 383 -0.28 0.09 -7.11
CA PHE A 383 -1.14 0.86 -6.22
C PHE A 383 -1.66 -0.01 -5.07
N GLY A 384 -1.88 0.57 -3.90
CA GLY A 384 -2.32 -0.20 -2.74
C GLY A 384 -1.27 -1.11 -2.10
N ASP A 385 -0.01 -1.08 -2.54
CA ASP A 385 1.06 -1.88 -1.94
C ASP A 385 1.45 -1.28 -0.59
N VAL A 386 0.94 -1.91 0.47
CA VAL A 386 1.17 -1.52 1.86
C VAL A 386 1.41 -2.74 2.73
N ARG A 387 2.11 -2.53 3.85
CA ARG A 387 2.24 -3.51 4.91
C ARG A 387 1.94 -2.86 6.24
N LEU A 388 1.11 -3.51 7.06
CA LEU A 388 0.94 -3.08 8.44
C LEU A 388 2.24 -3.35 9.19
N GLN A 389 2.82 -2.33 9.80
CA GLN A 389 4.07 -2.44 10.53
C GLN A 389 4.05 -1.45 11.69
N GLU A 390 4.21 -1.97 12.90
CA GLU A 390 4.32 -1.12 14.08
C GLU A 390 5.75 -0.58 14.18
N HIS A 391 5.88 0.75 14.29
CA HIS A 391 7.17 1.41 14.55
C HIS A 391 7.17 1.96 15.97
N GLY A 392 8.04 1.41 16.83
CA GLY A 392 8.24 1.91 18.19
C GLY A 392 6.99 1.90 19.08
N GLY A 393 6.02 1.01 18.81
CA GLY A 393 4.77 0.91 19.59
C GLY A 393 3.72 1.99 19.33
N ALA A 394 3.96 2.93 18.40
CA ALA A 394 3.00 4.00 18.07
C ALA A 394 1.88 3.56 17.11
N GLY A 395 1.95 2.32 16.61
CA GLY A 395 1.19 1.86 15.45
C GLY A 395 1.67 2.53 14.15
N GLY A 396 1.31 1.97 13.01
CA GLY A 396 1.68 2.54 11.71
C GLY A 396 1.57 1.55 10.57
N PHE A 397 2.02 2.00 9.40
CA PHE A 397 2.12 1.17 8.23
C PHE A 397 3.26 1.64 7.33
N GLU A 398 3.72 0.72 6.50
CA GLU A 398 4.71 0.91 5.46
C GLU A 398 3.98 1.06 4.12
N TYR A 399 4.22 2.17 3.43
CA TYR A 399 3.73 2.44 2.08
C TYR A 399 4.81 2.10 1.05
N ARG A 400 4.53 1.15 0.16
CA ARG A 400 5.53 0.41 -0.64
C ARG A 400 5.42 0.66 -2.14
N THR A 401 4.51 1.53 -2.54
CA THR A 401 4.24 1.83 -3.96
C THR A 401 5.41 2.53 -4.67
N LEU A 402 6.18 3.37 -3.96
CA LEU A 402 7.19 4.24 -4.57
C LEU A 402 8.45 3.49 -4.99
N PRO A 403 9.06 3.84 -6.14
CA PRO A 403 10.42 3.40 -6.45
C PRO A 403 11.43 4.08 -5.51
N SER A 404 12.68 3.63 -5.52
CA SER A 404 13.76 4.31 -4.79
C SER A 404 14.02 5.69 -5.41
N PHE A 405 13.62 6.76 -4.69
CA PHE A 405 13.62 8.14 -5.19
C PHE A 405 14.86 8.95 -4.72
N LEU A 406 15.89 8.29 -4.18
CA LEU A 406 17.06 8.92 -3.55
C LEU A 406 18.10 9.46 -4.54
N PHE A 407 17.68 10.03 -5.67
CA PHE A 407 18.62 10.55 -6.68
C PHE A 407 19.37 11.81 -6.22
N SER A 408 18.75 12.64 -5.37
CA SER A 408 19.39 13.77 -4.72
C SER A 408 18.69 14.13 -3.41
N PRO A 409 19.35 14.85 -2.48
CA PRO A 409 18.73 15.35 -1.26
C PRO A 409 17.49 16.22 -1.55
N GLU A 410 17.52 17.02 -2.61
CA GLU A 410 16.43 17.91 -3.01
C GLU A 410 15.21 17.10 -3.47
N LEU A 411 15.40 16.13 -4.37
CA LEU A 411 14.30 15.29 -4.84
C LEU A 411 13.70 14.49 -3.68
N ALA A 412 14.54 13.92 -2.81
CA ALA A 412 14.07 13.20 -1.63
C ALA A 412 13.21 14.10 -0.73
N ARG A 413 13.65 15.35 -0.50
CA ARG A 413 12.89 16.33 0.29
C ARG A 413 11.58 16.72 -0.37
N GLU A 414 11.55 16.89 -1.68
CA GLU A 414 10.34 17.21 -2.45
C GLU A 414 9.30 16.08 -2.37
N VAL A 415 9.72 14.82 -2.55
CA VAL A 415 8.82 13.64 -2.44
C VAL A 415 8.28 13.49 -1.03
N LEU A 416 9.13 13.64 -0.01
CA LEU A 416 8.71 13.57 1.39
C LEU A 416 7.77 14.71 1.78
N ALA A 417 8.00 15.94 1.27
CA ALA A 417 7.08 17.06 1.44
C ALA A 417 5.73 16.82 0.77
N LEU A 418 5.73 16.28 -0.45
CA LEU A 418 4.50 15.90 -1.16
C LEU A 418 3.68 14.88 -0.35
N MET A 419 4.32 13.85 0.19
CA MET A 419 3.65 12.86 1.02
C MET A 419 3.13 13.45 2.33
N ASN A 420 3.96 14.21 3.05
CA ASN A 420 3.56 14.85 4.31
C ASN A 420 2.31 15.73 4.12
N ALA A 421 2.30 16.56 3.07
CA ALA A 421 1.15 17.39 2.73
C ALA A 421 -0.07 16.56 2.33
N ALA A 422 0.09 15.53 1.48
CA ALA A 422 -1.02 14.67 1.06
C ALA A 422 -1.70 13.98 2.25
N VAL A 423 -0.91 13.50 3.22
CA VAL A 423 -1.40 12.89 4.44
C VAL A 423 -2.14 13.90 5.32
N ARG A 424 -1.55 15.08 5.58
CA ARG A 424 -2.16 16.14 6.42
C ARG A 424 -3.47 16.66 5.82
N HIS A 425 -3.51 16.82 4.50
CA HIS A 425 -4.64 17.41 3.79
C HIS A 425 -5.61 16.40 3.19
N ARG A 426 -5.42 15.09 3.44
CA ARG A 426 -6.23 13.98 2.87
C ARG A 426 -7.74 14.21 2.84
N HIS A 427 -8.28 14.88 3.85
CA HIS A 427 -9.72 15.17 3.98
C HIS A 427 -10.24 16.27 3.03
N ARG A 428 -9.35 17.02 2.36
CA ARG A 428 -9.69 18.01 1.33
C ARG A 428 -9.42 17.48 -0.07
N LEU A 429 -8.71 16.36 -0.19
CA LEU A 429 -8.24 15.79 -1.44
C LEU A 429 -9.29 14.82 -2.01
N LYS A 430 -9.96 15.26 -3.07
CA LYS A 430 -11.12 14.56 -3.64
C LYS A 430 -10.80 13.59 -4.77
N ARG A 431 -9.63 13.70 -5.41
CA ARG A 431 -9.31 12.89 -6.60
C ARG A 431 -8.96 11.46 -6.19
N ARG A 432 -9.42 10.48 -6.97
CA ARG A 432 -9.10 9.04 -6.80
C ARG A 432 -8.68 8.45 -8.15
N ASP A 433 -7.80 9.15 -8.85
CA ASP A 433 -7.40 8.78 -10.21
C ASP A 433 -6.72 7.41 -10.27
N SER A 434 -6.06 6.99 -9.20
CA SER A 434 -5.44 5.65 -9.08
C SER A 434 -6.44 4.49 -9.23
N LEU A 435 -7.75 4.75 -9.16
CA LEU A 435 -8.78 3.73 -9.37
C LEU A 435 -9.29 3.64 -10.81
N ARG A 436 -8.89 4.55 -11.71
CA ARG A 436 -9.40 4.59 -13.09
C ARG A 436 -8.61 3.63 -13.98
N ASP A 437 -9.30 2.78 -14.74
CA ASP A 437 -8.65 1.76 -15.60
C ASP A 437 -7.59 2.34 -16.56
N PRO A 438 -7.84 3.47 -17.26
CA PRO A 438 -6.81 4.06 -18.14
C PRO A 438 -5.56 4.47 -17.38
N VAL A 439 -5.72 4.97 -16.15
CA VAL A 439 -4.62 5.41 -15.30
C VAL A 439 -3.80 4.24 -14.80
N ILE A 440 -4.46 3.17 -14.36
CA ILE A 440 -3.79 1.94 -13.91
C ILE A 440 -3.01 1.31 -15.06
N ARG A 441 -3.61 1.24 -16.25
CA ARG A 441 -2.94 0.75 -17.46
C ARG A 441 -1.70 1.57 -17.77
N ALA A 442 -1.83 2.89 -17.86
CA ALA A 442 -0.69 3.77 -18.14
C ALA A 442 0.41 3.69 -17.07
N TYR A 443 0.02 3.52 -15.80
CA TYR A 443 0.94 3.32 -14.67
C TYR A 443 1.73 2.02 -14.79
N HIS A 444 1.06 0.90 -15.05
CA HIS A 444 1.70 -0.41 -15.21
C HIS A 444 2.53 -0.51 -16.48
N ASP A 445 2.06 0.05 -17.60
CA ASP A 445 2.76 0.01 -18.89
C ASP A 445 3.96 0.97 -18.97
N GLY A 446 4.11 1.88 -18.00
CA GLY A 446 5.14 2.93 -18.07
C GLY A 446 4.88 3.98 -19.15
N ARG A 447 3.61 4.19 -19.54
CA ARG A 447 3.19 5.22 -20.51
C ARG A 447 3.02 6.57 -19.81
N LEU A 448 4.12 7.01 -19.16
CA LEU A 448 4.15 8.07 -18.16
C LEU A 448 4.05 9.49 -18.74
N THR A 449 4.43 9.68 -20.01
CA THR A 449 4.70 11.00 -20.61
C THR A 449 3.45 11.75 -21.09
N GLU A 450 2.53 11.05 -21.76
CA GLU A 450 1.36 11.66 -22.40
C GLU A 450 0.08 11.44 -21.58
N GLU A 451 -0.13 10.23 -21.06
CA GLU A 451 -1.37 9.87 -20.36
C GLU A 451 -1.34 10.25 -18.88
N LEU A 452 -0.22 9.99 -18.18
CA LEU A 452 -0.14 10.24 -16.73
C LEU A 452 0.26 11.66 -16.35
N ARG A 453 1.10 12.34 -17.13
CA ARG A 453 1.61 13.67 -16.78
C ARG A 453 0.50 14.69 -16.50
N PRO A 454 -0.56 14.83 -17.33
CA PRO A 454 -1.64 15.77 -17.02
C PRO A 454 -2.39 15.43 -15.74
N ILE A 455 -2.53 14.13 -15.44
CA ILE A 455 -3.23 13.62 -14.26
C ILE A 455 -2.40 13.87 -13.00
N ALA A 456 -1.10 13.56 -13.05
CA ALA A 456 -0.12 13.86 -12.02
C ALA A 456 -0.07 15.36 -11.71
N ARG A 457 -0.02 16.21 -12.75
CA ARG A 457 -0.05 17.67 -12.62
C ARG A 457 -1.33 18.13 -11.90
N ALA A 458 -2.49 17.64 -12.33
CA ALA A 458 -3.77 18.00 -11.71
C ALA A 458 -3.85 17.55 -10.24
N ALA A 459 -3.26 16.40 -9.88
CA ALA A 459 -3.17 15.95 -8.49
C ALA A 459 -2.31 16.90 -7.65
N VAL A 460 -1.10 17.26 -8.11
CA VAL A 460 -0.21 18.19 -7.39
C VAL A 460 -0.82 19.58 -7.27
N GLN A 461 -1.48 20.08 -8.32
CA GLN A 461 -2.21 21.36 -8.28
C GLN A 461 -3.35 21.34 -7.26
N GLY A 462 -4.12 20.25 -7.19
CA GLY A 462 -5.18 20.11 -6.19
C GLY A 462 -4.65 20.10 -4.75
N LEU A 463 -3.45 19.54 -4.53
CA LEU A 463 -2.78 19.58 -3.23
C LEU A 463 -2.29 20.98 -2.87
N LEU A 464 -1.66 21.69 -3.82
CA LEU A 464 -1.25 23.09 -3.64
C LEU A 464 -2.43 23.99 -3.29
N ALA A 465 -3.57 23.84 -3.98
CA ALA A 465 -4.79 24.60 -3.66
C ALA A 465 -5.30 24.32 -2.24
N ALA A 466 -5.20 23.07 -1.76
CA ALA A 466 -5.59 22.71 -0.39
C ALA A 466 -4.67 23.36 0.67
N LEU A 467 -3.38 23.48 0.37
CA LEU A 467 -2.38 24.16 1.20
C LEU A 467 -2.58 25.68 1.21
N GLU A 468 -2.85 26.29 0.06
CA GLU A 468 -3.10 27.72 -0.07
C GLU A 468 -4.35 28.14 0.70
N TYR A 469 -5.44 27.36 0.61
CA TYR A 469 -6.64 27.61 1.41
C TYR A 469 -6.38 27.53 2.92
N GLU A 470 -5.54 26.58 3.38
CA GLU A 470 -5.16 26.52 4.81
C GLU A 470 -4.33 27.74 5.22
N ALA A 471 -3.36 28.15 4.41
CA ALA A 471 -2.48 29.28 4.71
C ALA A 471 -3.28 30.58 4.92
N VAL A 472 -4.27 30.85 4.05
CA VAL A 472 -5.18 32.00 4.20
C VAL A 472 -5.98 31.91 5.50
N SER A 473 -6.36 30.70 5.94
CA SER A 473 -7.21 30.49 7.10
C SER A 473 -6.49 30.58 8.45
N ALA A 474 -5.16 30.41 8.49
CA ALA A 474 -4.43 30.15 9.74
C ALA A 474 -3.30 31.14 10.09
N GLY A 475 -3.13 32.24 9.35
CA GLY A 475 -2.41 33.45 9.80
C GLY A 475 -0.90 33.35 10.10
N ASP A 476 -0.23 32.21 9.90
CA ASP A 476 1.23 32.02 10.09
C ASP A 476 1.85 31.21 8.93
N GLY A 477 2.99 31.69 8.41
CA GLY A 477 3.44 31.49 7.02
C GLY A 477 4.77 30.78 6.81
N THR A 478 5.74 30.84 7.73
CA THR A 478 7.14 30.52 7.36
C THR A 478 7.42 29.04 7.08
N GLY A 479 6.87 28.12 7.89
CA GLY A 479 7.02 26.67 7.68
C GLY A 479 6.22 26.17 6.46
N ARG A 480 5.06 26.75 6.21
CA ARG A 480 4.14 26.40 5.12
C ARG A 480 4.66 26.89 3.77
N GLU A 481 5.25 28.07 3.71
CA GLU A 481 5.87 28.62 2.51
C GLU A 481 6.99 27.71 1.99
N ARG A 482 7.81 27.15 2.89
CA ARG A 482 8.88 26.21 2.54
C ARG A 482 8.35 24.91 1.96
N GLU A 483 7.30 24.34 2.56
CA GLU A 483 6.66 23.11 2.04
C GLU A 483 6.01 23.35 0.68
N GLN A 484 5.27 24.46 0.51
CA GLN A 484 4.69 24.85 -0.77
C GLN A 484 5.78 25.06 -1.84
N ALA A 485 6.91 25.69 -1.49
CA ALA A 485 8.02 25.89 -2.41
C ALA A 485 8.61 24.56 -2.90
N LEU A 486 8.73 23.56 -2.04
CA LEU A 486 9.17 22.20 -2.40
C LEU A 486 8.16 21.52 -3.34
N ILE A 487 6.87 21.59 -3.04
CA ILE A 487 5.82 20.98 -3.88
C ILE A 487 5.74 21.71 -5.24
N ARG A 488 5.90 23.03 -5.28
CA ARG A 488 6.02 23.81 -6.53
C ARG A 488 7.29 23.42 -7.31
N SER A 489 8.39 23.13 -6.62
CA SER A 489 9.62 22.61 -7.25
C SER A 489 9.38 21.26 -7.91
N PHE A 490 8.72 20.35 -7.21
CA PHE A 490 8.31 19.06 -7.75
C PHE A 490 7.39 19.21 -8.97
N ALA A 491 6.40 20.10 -8.90
CA ALA A 491 5.51 20.39 -10.02
C ALA A 491 6.26 20.89 -11.27
N ARG A 492 7.28 21.75 -11.10
CA ARG A 492 8.13 22.20 -12.21
C ARG A 492 8.86 21.05 -12.90
N ARG A 493 9.25 19.99 -12.17
CA ARG A 493 9.86 18.79 -12.78
C ARG A 493 8.87 18.03 -13.65
N ILE A 494 7.63 17.89 -13.19
CA ILE A 494 6.55 17.28 -13.99
C ILE A 494 6.34 18.10 -15.27
N ASP A 495 6.26 19.42 -15.13
CA ASP A 495 5.97 20.34 -16.23
C ASP A 495 7.06 20.38 -17.29
N SER A 496 8.33 20.33 -16.88
CA SER A 496 9.47 20.26 -17.81
C SER A 496 9.66 18.87 -18.43
N GLY A 497 8.90 17.87 -17.97
CA GLY A 497 9.09 16.49 -18.38
C GLY A 497 10.41 15.88 -17.89
N TRP A 498 11.00 16.47 -16.85
CA TRP A 498 12.21 15.96 -16.24
C TRP A 498 12.01 14.54 -15.71
N ARG A 499 13.03 13.70 -15.88
CA ARG A 499 13.09 12.35 -15.36
C ARG A 499 14.44 12.10 -14.72
N TRP A 500 14.46 11.26 -13.68
CA TRP A 500 15.72 10.77 -13.14
C TRP A 500 16.34 9.74 -14.08
N ASN A 501 17.66 9.58 -13.99
CA ASN A 501 18.43 8.60 -14.74
C ASN A 501 18.83 7.44 -13.81
N GLU A 502 18.23 6.27 -13.97
CA GLU A 502 18.52 5.08 -13.13
C GLU A 502 19.93 4.50 -13.33
N ARG A 503 20.70 5.03 -14.29
CA ARG A 503 22.12 4.67 -14.49
C ARG A 503 23.08 5.63 -13.80
N ALA A 504 22.58 6.70 -13.18
CA ALA A 504 23.43 7.67 -12.51
C ALA A 504 23.88 7.14 -11.14
N ASP A 505 25.18 7.27 -10.85
CA ASP A 505 25.71 7.08 -9.50
C ASP A 505 25.23 8.21 -8.59
N ILE A 506 24.34 7.89 -7.65
CA ILE A 506 23.71 8.89 -6.79
C ILE A 506 24.68 9.51 -5.78
N ARG A 507 25.83 8.88 -5.53
CA ARG A 507 26.81 9.34 -4.53
C ARG A 507 27.26 10.77 -4.75
N GLN A 508 27.38 11.21 -6.00
CA GLN A 508 27.80 12.58 -6.31
C GLN A 508 26.77 13.61 -5.85
N ALA A 509 25.48 13.37 -6.12
CA ALA A 509 24.40 14.28 -5.73
C ALA A 509 24.25 14.39 -4.20
N TRP A 510 24.62 13.34 -3.47
CA TRP A 510 24.64 13.33 -2.00
C TRP A 510 25.98 13.76 -1.38
N ALA A 511 26.90 14.32 -2.17
CA ALA A 511 28.23 14.75 -1.74
C ALA A 511 29.04 13.64 -1.02
N LEU A 512 28.89 12.39 -1.45
CA LEU A 512 29.53 11.22 -0.85
C LEU A 512 30.90 10.89 -1.47
N ARG A 513 31.29 11.49 -2.61
CA ARG A 513 32.64 11.33 -3.15
C ARG A 513 33.61 12.19 -2.33
N LYS A 514 34.80 11.65 -2.00
CA LYS A 514 35.92 12.52 -1.63
C LYS A 514 36.17 13.47 -2.79
N GLU A 515 36.36 14.76 -2.49
CA GLU A 515 37.13 15.62 -3.39
C GLU A 515 38.44 14.90 -3.65
N SER A 516 38.65 14.48 -4.90
CA SER A 516 39.96 14.03 -5.32
C SER A 516 40.90 15.19 -5.05
N ALA A 517 41.85 15.00 -4.12
CA ALA A 517 42.96 15.91 -3.92
C ALA A 517 43.48 16.29 -5.31
N ALA A 518 43.32 17.57 -5.65
CA ALA A 518 43.89 18.13 -6.86
C ALA A 518 45.37 17.74 -6.84
N LYS A 519 45.81 16.97 -7.83
CA LYS A 519 47.23 16.76 -8.06
C LYS A 519 47.79 18.12 -8.45
N THR A 520 48.45 18.78 -7.50
CA THR A 520 49.40 19.86 -7.77
C THR A 520 50.61 19.31 -8.50
#